data_AF-A0A534P1Z8-F1
#
_entry.id   AF-A0A534P1Z8-F1
#
_cell.length_a   1.000
_cell.length_b   1.000
_cell.length_c   1.000
_cell.angle_alpha   90.00
_cell.angle_beta   90.00
_cell.angle_gamma   90.00
#
_symmetry.space_group_name_H-M   'P 1'
#
loop_
_entity.id
_entity.type
_entity.pdbx_description
1 polymer ?
#
loop_
_entity_poly.entity_id
_entity_poly.type
_entity_poly.pdbx_seq_one_letter_code
_entity_poly.pdbx_strand_id
1 'polypeptide(L)'
;MSAASRCWRSPWRRPSTHRSSSAAPRLPVRRSGACCATWTLPSCWREPRPSIRPTRRSRICSATAQRRVEAALRRGEVRVKTPLGTDLRFRVGDRPMNLQDGDASAARARTAKVLVDREVELPCGVLRVAPLEESVSGVIAYPVTQWDGRPVEGLKLHFEKGRVTRIEAAAGREAVEAALRSGGPGSEAFREFALGFNPELAVPERNPWIPYYGYGSGVVRLALGDNTELGGNVTSGRPRWWDLFVDTTVSVGDTVLVRSGKLTGP
;
A
#
# COMPACT_ATOMS: atom_id res chain seq x y z
N MET A 1 7.40 -35.24 47.28
CA MET A 1 6.15 -34.50 47.59
C MET A 1 6.50 -33.06 47.92
N SER A 2 5.61 -32.16 47.48
CA SER A 2 5.66 -30.69 47.42
C SER A 2 6.21 -29.92 48.63
N ALA A 3 6.91 -28.80 48.37
CA ALA A 3 6.63 -27.43 48.89
C ALA A 3 7.88 -26.52 48.68
N ALA A 4 7.85 -25.60 47.71
CA ALA A 4 7.45 -24.19 47.87
C ALA A 4 8.63 -23.25 48.21
N SER A 5 9.36 -22.80 47.17
CA SER A 5 10.19 -21.59 47.23
C SER A 5 9.39 -20.40 46.69
N ARG A 6 9.05 -19.47 47.57
CA ARG A 6 8.55 -18.13 47.24
C ARG A 6 9.73 -17.32 46.69
N CYS A 7 9.60 -16.80 45.47
CA CYS A 7 10.43 -15.69 45.01
C CYS A 7 9.51 -14.56 44.52
N TRP A 8 9.84 -13.37 44.98
CA TRP A 8 9.11 -12.11 44.86
C TRP A 8 8.55 -11.80 43.46
N ARG A 9 7.31 -11.27 43.44
CA ARG A 9 6.71 -10.61 42.28
C ARG A 9 7.28 -9.19 42.13
N SER A 10 7.66 -8.82 40.91
CA SER A 10 7.66 -7.43 40.43
C SER A 10 6.83 -7.34 39.14
N PRO A 11 6.13 -6.21 38.89
CA PRO A 11 5.03 -6.17 37.95
C PRO A 11 5.49 -5.67 36.59
N TRP A 12 5.88 -6.58 35.70
CA TRP A 12 5.97 -6.28 34.27
C TRP A 12 5.07 -7.24 33.51
N ARG A 13 3.87 -6.74 33.15
CA ARG A 13 2.96 -7.42 32.22
C ARG A 13 3.71 -7.60 30.89
N ARG A 14 3.88 -8.86 30.47
CA ARG A 14 4.26 -9.20 29.09
C ARG A 14 3.21 -8.61 28.13
N PRO A 15 3.58 -7.92 27.04
CA PRO A 15 2.65 -7.64 25.95
C PRO A 15 2.26 -8.98 25.31
N SER A 16 0.97 -9.28 25.26
CA SER A 16 0.43 -10.41 24.51
C SER A 16 0.63 -10.15 23.02
N THR A 17 1.37 -11.03 22.35
CA THR A 17 1.43 -11.08 20.89
C THR A 17 0.20 -11.81 20.37
N HIS A 18 -0.82 -11.10 19.89
CA HIS A 18 -1.90 -11.72 19.13
C HIS A 18 -1.51 -11.83 17.66
N ARG A 19 -1.47 -13.06 17.15
CA ARG A 19 -1.43 -13.40 15.73
C ARG A 19 -2.84 -13.18 15.16
N SER A 20 -3.04 -12.16 14.33
CA SER A 20 -4.27 -12.02 13.55
C SER A 20 -4.10 -12.69 12.19
N SER A 21 -4.71 -13.87 12.00
CA SER A 21 -4.97 -14.42 10.68
C SER A 21 -6.08 -13.61 9.99
N SER A 22 -6.02 -13.49 8.67
CA SER A 22 -6.91 -12.65 7.85
C SER A 22 -8.37 -13.14 7.75
N ALA A 23 -8.84 -13.99 8.66
CA ALA A 23 -10.16 -14.62 8.60
C ALA A 23 -10.99 -14.55 9.91
N ALA A 24 -10.60 -13.73 10.89
CA ALA A 24 -11.41 -13.54 12.12
C ALA A 24 -12.02 -12.13 12.20
N PRO A 25 -13.26 -11.98 12.70
CA PRO A 25 -13.93 -10.68 12.80
C PRO A 25 -13.14 -9.77 13.75
N ARG A 26 -12.64 -8.65 13.23
CA ARG A 26 -11.95 -7.63 14.03
C ARG A 26 -13.00 -6.95 14.92
N LEU A 27 -12.94 -7.22 16.23
CA LEU A 27 -13.63 -6.43 17.25
C LEU A 27 -13.36 -4.93 17.03
N PRO A 28 -14.32 -4.03 17.32
CA PRO A 28 -14.16 -2.62 17.05
C PRO A 28 -12.95 -2.10 17.84
N VAL A 29 -11.97 -1.56 17.12
CA VAL A 29 -10.79 -0.90 17.70
C VAL A 29 -11.29 0.30 18.49
N ARG A 30 -11.50 0.09 19.79
CA ARG A 30 -11.87 1.12 20.74
C ARG A 30 -10.75 2.16 20.82
N ARG A 31 -11.16 3.43 20.77
CA ARG A 31 -10.46 4.67 21.17
C ARG A 31 -9.29 4.45 22.15
N SER A 32 -8.14 4.01 21.66
CA SER A 32 -6.90 3.94 22.42
C SER A 32 -5.84 4.60 21.56
N GLY A 33 -5.11 5.57 22.13
CA GLY A 33 -4.09 6.35 21.41
C GLY A 33 -2.82 5.58 21.07
N ALA A 34 -2.93 4.27 20.82
CA ALA A 34 -1.81 3.37 20.54
C ALA A 34 -1.62 3.18 19.03
N CYS A 35 -0.36 3.23 18.57
CA CYS A 35 0.04 2.78 17.24
C CYS A 35 0.21 1.26 17.27
N CYS A 36 -0.30 0.55 16.27
CA CYS A 36 -0.02 -0.86 16.08
C CYS A 36 1.12 -1.03 15.07
N ALA A 37 2.15 -1.80 15.43
CA ALA A 37 3.16 -2.25 14.48
C ALA A 37 2.82 -3.68 14.07
N THR A 38 2.42 -3.87 12.80
CA THR A 38 2.04 -5.18 12.29
C THR A 38 3.22 -5.78 11.53
N TRP A 39 3.76 -6.88 12.04
CA TRP A 39 4.70 -7.72 11.31
C TRP A 39 3.91 -8.70 10.46
N THR A 40 3.81 -8.43 9.16
CA THR A 40 3.27 -9.43 8.22
C THR A 40 4.46 -10.26 7.74
N LEU A 41 4.79 -11.35 8.43
CA LEU A 41 5.75 -12.32 7.91
C LEU A 41 5.01 -13.27 6.95
N PRO A 42 5.45 -13.45 5.69
CA PRO A 42 5.05 -14.60 4.91
C PRO A 42 5.42 -15.87 5.69
N SER A 43 4.53 -16.84 5.73
CA SER A 43 4.66 -18.11 6.48
C SER A 43 5.87 -18.98 6.11
N CYS A 44 6.71 -18.57 5.16
CA CYS A 44 7.86 -19.33 4.64
C CYS A 44 9.23 -18.92 5.18
N TRP A 45 9.36 -17.90 6.04
CA TRP A 45 10.68 -17.51 6.58
C TRP A 45 10.97 -18.19 7.92
N ARG A 46 11.68 -19.32 7.88
CA ARG A 46 12.41 -19.89 9.04
C ARG A 46 13.91 -19.74 8.80
N GLU A 47 14.52 -18.69 9.34
CA GLU A 47 15.91 -18.65 9.88
C GLU A 47 16.25 -17.23 10.43
N PRO A 48 17.33 -17.05 11.23
CA PRO A 48 17.26 -16.36 12.51
C PRO A 48 17.23 -14.82 12.39
N ARG A 49 16.56 -14.20 13.39
CA ARG A 49 16.39 -12.76 13.52
C ARG A 49 17.76 -12.05 13.51
N PRO A 50 18.05 -11.19 12.51
CA PRO A 50 19.15 -10.26 12.66
C PRO A 50 18.75 -9.25 13.74
N SER A 51 19.65 -8.96 14.68
CA SER A 51 19.47 -7.89 15.65
C SER A 51 19.58 -6.53 14.93
N ILE A 52 18.49 -6.07 14.34
CA ILE A 52 18.43 -4.76 13.69
C ILE A 52 18.46 -3.68 14.78
N ARG A 53 19.64 -3.08 14.99
CA ARG A 53 19.85 -1.96 15.92
C ARG A 53 19.02 -0.72 15.48
N PRO A 54 18.53 0.11 16.43
CA PRO A 54 17.65 1.26 16.14
C PRO A 54 18.21 2.27 15.13
N THR A 55 19.53 2.42 15.03
CA THR A 55 20.20 3.36 14.14
C THR A 55 20.12 2.99 12.65
N ARG A 56 19.79 1.73 12.30
CA ARG A 56 19.58 1.32 10.90
C ARG A 56 18.17 1.61 10.36
N ARG A 57 17.20 1.95 11.22
CA ARG A 57 15.80 2.19 10.80
C ARG A 57 15.63 3.41 9.88
N SER A 58 16.40 4.47 10.09
CA SER A 58 16.24 5.74 9.37
C SER A 58 16.65 5.67 7.89
N ARG A 59 17.48 4.70 7.49
CA ARG A 59 17.94 4.54 6.10
C ARG A 59 17.01 3.71 5.22
N ILE A 60 16.27 2.77 5.81
CA ILE A 60 15.47 1.78 5.05
C ILE A 60 14.11 2.37 4.67
N CYS A 61 13.48 3.15 5.55
CA CYS A 61 12.13 3.68 5.36
C CYS A 61 12.16 5.21 5.28
N SER A 62 13.00 5.74 4.39
CA SER A 62 13.38 7.17 4.33
C SER A 62 12.18 8.12 4.46
N ALA A 63 11.97 8.65 5.67
CA ALA A 63 10.93 9.63 5.96
C ALA A 63 11.11 10.90 5.12
N THR A 64 12.37 11.28 4.86
CA THR A 64 12.74 12.43 4.04
C THR A 64 12.26 12.26 2.61
N ALA A 65 12.53 11.11 1.98
CA ALA A 65 12.09 10.84 0.61
C ALA A 65 10.57 10.79 0.50
N GLN A 66 9.90 10.15 1.48
CA GLN A 66 8.44 10.12 1.54
C GLN A 66 7.83 11.52 1.67
N ARG A 67 8.36 12.39 2.55
CA ARG A 67 7.89 13.77 2.70
C ARG A 67 8.14 14.63 1.47
N ARG A 68 9.27 14.42 0.78
CA ARG A 68 9.57 15.10 -0.49
C ARG A 68 8.53 14.75 -1.55
N VAL A 69 8.22 13.46 -1.69
CA VAL A 69 7.18 13.00 -2.62
C VAL A 69 5.81 13.48 -2.19
N GLU A 70 5.46 13.42 -0.90
CA GLU A 70 4.22 13.98 -0.37
C GLU A 70 4.06 15.44 -0.80
N ALA A 71 5.07 16.27 -0.55
CA ALA A 71 5.07 17.67 -0.95
C ALA A 71 4.95 17.84 -2.47
N ALA A 72 5.55 16.95 -3.28
CA ALA A 72 5.40 16.98 -4.72
C ALA A 72 3.98 16.65 -5.18
N LEU A 73 3.38 15.58 -4.67
CA LEU A 73 2.03 15.14 -5.02
C LEU A 73 0.96 16.21 -4.71
N ARG A 74 1.18 17.06 -3.70
CA ARG A 74 0.27 18.17 -3.39
C ARG A 74 0.29 19.30 -4.42
N ARG A 75 1.39 19.46 -5.17
CA ARG A 75 1.60 20.64 -6.05
C ARG A 75 0.85 20.57 -7.37
N GLY A 76 0.33 19.42 -7.79
CA GLY A 76 -0.29 19.35 -9.11
C GLY A 76 -0.88 18.00 -9.49
N GLU A 77 -1.09 17.86 -10.80
CA GLU A 77 -1.57 16.62 -11.40
C GLU A 77 -0.42 15.60 -11.49
N VAL A 78 -0.69 14.41 -10.95
CA VAL A 78 0.17 13.25 -11.00
C VAL A 78 -0.13 12.49 -12.27
N ARG A 79 0.90 12.11 -13.02
CA ARG A 79 0.80 11.25 -14.19
C ARG A 79 1.66 10.00 -14.01
N VAL A 80 1.05 8.84 -14.19
CA VAL A 80 1.67 7.52 -14.08
C VAL A 80 1.64 6.86 -15.44
N LYS A 81 2.80 6.45 -15.94
CA LYS A 81 2.96 5.76 -17.23
C LYS A 81 3.68 4.44 -17.12
N THR A 82 3.36 3.49 -17.99
CA THR A 82 4.15 2.27 -18.21
C THR A 82 4.36 2.00 -19.70
N PRO A 83 5.42 1.28 -20.10
CA PRO A 83 5.58 0.76 -21.46
C PRO A 83 4.41 -0.11 -21.92
N LEU A 84 3.73 -0.80 -20.99
CA LEU A 84 2.56 -1.64 -21.26
C LEU A 84 1.31 -0.83 -21.68
N GLY A 85 1.36 0.49 -21.54
CA GLY A 85 0.30 1.39 -21.99
C GLY A 85 -0.57 1.96 -20.88
N THR A 86 -0.14 1.89 -19.61
CA THR A 86 -0.74 2.72 -18.55
C THR A 86 -0.46 4.19 -18.85
N ASP A 87 -1.48 5.03 -18.77
CA ASP A 87 -1.38 6.49 -18.76
C ASP A 87 -2.53 7.00 -17.89
N LEU A 88 -2.28 7.05 -16.58
CA LEU A 88 -3.25 7.46 -15.57
C LEU A 88 -2.90 8.85 -15.04
N ARG A 89 -3.90 9.71 -14.87
CA ARG A 89 -3.77 11.07 -14.33
C ARG A 89 -4.71 11.25 -13.16
N PHE A 90 -4.25 11.96 -12.12
CA PHE A 90 -5.07 12.29 -10.96
C PHE A 90 -4.48 13.44 -10.15
N ARG A 91 -5.26 14.03 -9.26
CA ARG A 91 -4.81 15.02 -8.26
C ARG A 91 -5.00 14.46 -6.85
N VAL A 92 -4.12 14.87 -5.94
CA VAL A 92 -4.21 14.49 -4.52
C VAL A 92 -4.82 15.61 -3.66
N GLY A 93 -4.48 16.86 -3.94
CA GLY A 93 -4.93 18.02 -3.15
C GLY A 93 -4.49 17.90 -1.68
N ASP A 94 -5.41 18.20 -0.77
CA ASP A 94 -5.15 18.19 0.68
C ASP A 94 -5.44 16.85 1.35
N ARG A 95 -5.65 15.77 0.57
CA ARG A 95 -5.87 14.43 1.11
C ARG A 95 -4.76 14.04 2.09
N PRO A 96 -5.10 13.36 3.20
CA PRO A 96 -4.11 12.78 4.09
C PRO A 96 -3.31 11.72 3.34
N MET A 97 -1.98 11.72 3.53
CA MET A 97 -1.09 10.71 2.96
C MET A 97 -0.49 9.91 4.11
N ASN A 98 -0.59 8.60 4.00
CA ASN A 98 -0.03 7.69 4.98
C ASN A 98 1.43 7.44 4.64
N LEU A 99 2.32 7.82 5.56
CA LEU A 99 3.75 7.59 5.44
C LEU A 99 4.14 6.39 6.30
N GLN A 100 4.52 5.28 5.66
CA GLN A 100 5.08 4.10 6.32
C GLN A 100 6.58 4.30 6.45
N ASP A 101 7.01 5.22 7.31
CA ASP A 101 8.42 5.56 7.56
C ASP A 101 9.05 4.77 8.73
N GLY A 102 8.28 3.86 9.34
CA GLY A 102 8.72 3.02 10.44
C GLY A 102 8.55 3.63 11.84
N ASP A 103 8.01 4.86 11.95
CA ASP A 103 7.71 5.48 13.25
C ASP A 103 6.36 4.98 13.81
N ALA A 104 6.43 3.90 14.61
CA ALA A 104 5.29 3.36 15.34
C ALA A 104 5.09 4.00 16.73
N SER A 105 5.56 5.24 16.96
CA SER A 105 5.45 5.88 18.26
C SER A 105 4.02 6.28 18.62
N ALA A 106 3.73 6.37 19.92
CA ALA A 106 2.47 6.92 20.40
C ALA A 106 2.28 8.40 20.01
N ALA A 107 3.38 9.14 19.80
CA ALA A 107 3.32 10.52 19.31
C ALA A 107 2.75 10.58 17.89
N ARG A 108 3.23 9.73 16.99
CA ARG A 108 2.68 9.58 15.64
C ARG A 108 1.19 9.22 15.67
N ALA A 109 0.81 8.22 16.45
CA ALA A 109 -0.59 7.78 16.56
C ALA A 109 -1.55 8.86 17.08
N ARG A 110 -1.09 9.79 17.92
CA ARG A 110 -1.90 10.93 18.38
C ARG A 110 -2.21 11.93 17.26
N THR A 111 -1.39 11.98 16.21
CA THR A 111 -1.58 12.86 15.05
C THR A 111 -2.29 12.19 13.86
N ALA A 112 -2.72 10.94 14.03
CA ALA A 112 -3.33 10.13 12.96
C ALA A 112 -4.63 10.76 12.44
N LYS A 113 -4.66 11.04 11.13
CA LYS A 113 -5.82 11.61 10.44
C LYS A 113 -6.72 10.53 9.86
N VAL A 114 -6.12 9.44 9.38
CA VAL A 114 -6.84 8.29 8.81
C VAL A 114 -6.62 7.02 9.62
N LEU A 115 -7.40 5.97 9.32
CA LEU A 115 -7.29 4.70 10.05
C LEU A 115 -5.89 4.09 9.91
N VAL A 116 -5.34 4.10 8.68
CA VAL A 116 -4.03 3.53 8.39
C VAL A 116 -2.86 4.30 9.03
N ASP A 117 -3.05 5.54 9.50
CA ASP A 117 -1.99 6.29 10.20
C ASP A 117 -1.67 5.72 11.59
N ARG A 118 -2.56 4.88 12.14
CA ARG A 118 -2.34 4.19 13.41
C ARG A 118 -1.65 2.83 13.23
N GLU A 119 -1.35 2.46 12.00
CA GLU A 119 -0.70 1.19 11.66
C GLU A 119 0.62 1.45 10.96
N VAL A 120 1.70 0.84 11.47
CA VAL A 120 2.99 0.79 10.80
C VAL A 120 3.28 -0.63 10.35
N GLU A 121 3.44 -0.81 9.05
CA GLU A 121 3.73 -2.11 8.45
C GLU A 121 5.25 -2.32 8.38
N LEU A 122 5.69 -3.52 8.76
CA LEU A 122 7.09 -3.92 8.73
C LEU A 122 7.26 -5.15 7.83
N PRO A 123 8.16 -5.12 6.83
CA PRO A 123 9.02 -3.99 6.42
C PRO A 123 8.26 -2.72 6.04
N CYS A 124 8.82 -1.55 6.37
CA CYS A 124 8.23 -0.25 6.04
C CYS A 124 8.79 0.28 4.71
N GLY A 125 8.35 1.47 4.30
CA GLY A 125 8.85 2.18 3.13
C GLY A 125 7.83 2.35 2.02
N VAL A 126 6.56 2.64 2.33
CA VAL A 126 5.54 2.93 1.34
C VAL A 126 4.78 4.22 1.69
N LEU A 127 4.60 5.10 0.72
CA LEU A 127 3.65 6.21 0.82
C LEU A 127 2.35 5.76 0.19
N ARG A 128 1.22 5.99 0.86
CA ARG A 128 -0.11 5.59 0.36
C ARG A 128 -1.06 6.78 0.40
N VAL A 129 -1.87 6.95 -0.63
CA VAL A 129 -2.88 8.01 -0.70
C VAL A 129 -4.07 7.58 -1.55
N ALA A 130 -5.27 8.00 -1.14
CA ALA A 130 -6.44 8.01 -2.01
C ALA A 130 -6.50 9.33 -2.79
N PRO A 131 -6.38 9.32 -4.13
CA PRO A 131 -6.55 10.53 -4.93
C PRO A 131 -7.95 11.13 -4.80
N LEU A 132 -8.11 12.37 -5.27
CA LEU A 132 -9.43 12.97 -5.46
C LEU A 132 -10.18 12.18 -6.54
N GLU A 133 -11.30 11.58 -6.16
CA GLU A 133 -12.03 10.60 -6.95
C GLU A 133 -12.35 11.12 -8.36
N GLU A 134 -13.00 12.28 -8.44
CA GLU A 134 -13.42 12.91 -9.69
C GLU A 134 -12.25 13.34 -10.60
N SER A 135 -11.02 13.39 -10.08
CA SER A 135 -9.84 13.81 -10.85
C SER A 135 -9.16 12.66 -11.59
N VAL A 136 -9.47 11.41 -11.24
CA VAL A 136 -8.79 10.24 -11.80
C VAL A 136 -9.32 9.97 -13.21
N SER A 137 -8.44 9.98 -14.20
CA SER A 137 -8.78 9.68 -15.59
C SER A 137 -7.61 9.05 -16.34
N GLY A 138 -7.91 8.20 -17.31
CA GLY A 138 -6.91 7.58 -18.18
C GLY A 138 -7.07 6.06 -18.23
N VAL A 139 -5.96 5.33 -18.35
CA VAL A 139 -5.98 3.87 -18.49
C VAL A 139 -4.91 3.23 -17.61
N ILE A 140 -5.27 2.11 -16.99
CA ILE A 140 -4.34 1.22 -16.31
C ILE A 140 -4.22 -0.06 -17.15
N ALA A 141 -3.04 -0.32 -17.69
CA ALA A 141 -2.70 -1.57 -18.35
C ALA A 141 -2.02 -2.49 -17.33
N TYR A 142 -2.69 -3.58 -16.96
CA TYR A 142 -2.23 -4.51 -15.95
C TYR A 142 -1.18 -5.46 -16.54
N PRO A 143 -0.11 -5.78 -15.77
CA PRO A 143 0.74 -6.93 -16.10
C PRO A 143 -0.08 -8.23 -16.05
N VAL A 144 0.56 -9.38 -16.28
CA VAL A 144 -0.11 -10.69 -16.13
C VAL A 144 -0.71 -10.76 -14.73
N THR A 145 -2.04 -10.89 -14.68
CA THR A 145 -2.81 -10.71 -13.46
C THR A 145 -3.89 -11.77 -13.34
N GLN A 146 -4.53 -11.84 -12.17
CA GLN A 146 -5.61 -12.77 -11.91
C GLN A 146 -6.76 -12.10 -11.16
N TRP A 147 -7.98 -12.44 -11.53
CA TRP A 147 -9.20 -11.90 -10.93
C TRP A 147 -10.08 -13.06 -10.48
N ASP A 148 -10.37 -13.12 -9.17
CA ASP A 148 -11.04 -14.25 -8.51
C ASP A 148 -10.39 -15.61 -8.85
N GLY A 149 -9.04 -15.65 -8.87
CA GLY A 149 -8.27 -16.86 -9.16
C GLY A 149 -8.28 -17.31 -10.63
N ARG A 150 -8.85 -16.51 -11.53
CA ARG A 150 -8.82 -16.76 -12.98
C ARG A 150 -7.76 -15.88 -13.65
N PRO A 151 -6.90 -16.43 -14.52
CA PRO A 151 -5.91 -15.64 -15.24
C PRO A 151 -6.58 -14.65 -16.19
N VAL A 152 -6.01 -13.46 -16.31
CA VAL A 152 -6.47 -12.42 -17.23
C VAL A 152 -5.28 -11.89 -18.00
N GLU A 153 -5.41 -11.80 -19.32
CA GLU A 153 -4.34 -11.38 -20.22
C GLU A 153 -4.69 -10.08 -20.94
N GLY A 154 -3.71 -9.17 -21.06
CA GLY A 154 -3.88 -7.91 -21.78
C GLY A 154 -4.92 -6.97 -21.18
N LEU A 155 -5.14 -7.02 -19.86
CA LEU A 155 -6.17 -6.24 -19.18
C LEU A 155 -5.85 -4.74 -19.22
N LYS A 156 -6.80 -3.95 -19.71
CA LYS A 156 -6.82 -2.49 -19.59
C LYS A 156 -8.13 -2.01 -18.99
N LEU A 157 -8.02 -1.22 -17.93
CA LEU A 157 -9.16 -0.55 -17.30
C LEU A 157 -9.10 0.95 -17.61
N HIS A 158 -10.15 1.46 -18.23
CA HIS A 158 -10.29 2.89 -18.53
C HIS A 158 -11.05 3.58 -17.41
N PHE A 159 -10.56 4.73 -16.99
CA PHE A 159 -11.12 5.51 -15.91
C PHE A 159 -11.58 6.87 -16.41
N GLU A 160 -12.79 7.25 -15.98
CA GLU A 160 -13.28 8.61 -16.06
C GLU A 160 -13.90 8.96 -14.71
N LYS A 161 -13.55 10.14 -14.18
CA LYS A 161 -14.03 10.61 -12.86
C LYS A 161 -13.85 9.54 -11.76
N GLY A 162 -12.73 8.83 -11.82
CA GLY A 162 -12.35 7.80 -10.86
C GLY A 162 -13.16 6.54 -10.88
N ARG A 163 -13.94 6.27 -11.93
CA ARG A 163 -14.65 4.99 -12.10
C ARG A 163 -14.25 4.32 -13.40
N VAL A 164 -14.22 2.99 -13.37
CA VAL A 164 -14.04 2.19 -14.58
C VAL A 164 -15.21 2.42 -15.53
N THR A 165 -14.92 2.88 -16.74
CA THR A 165 -15.93 3.09 -17.80
C THR A 165 -15.82 2.06 -18.92
N ARG A 166 -14.64 1.45 -19.10
CA ARG A 166 -14.40 0.43 -20.11
C ARG A 166 -13.36 -0.58 -19.65
N ILE A 167 -13.58 -1.84 -20.00
CA ILE A 167 -12.71 -2.97 -19.72
C ILE A 167 -12.29 -3.59 -21.05
N GLU A 168 -10.98 -3.66 -21.29
CA GLU A 168 -10.40 -4.45 -22.37
C GLU A 168 -9.62 -5.61 -21.77
N ALA A 169 -9.68 -6.78 -22.38
CA ALA A 169 -8.75 -7.88 -22.10
C ALA A 169 -8.65 -8.76 -23.35
N ALA A 170 -7.49 -9.35 -23.58
CA ALA A 170 -7.31 -10.36 -24.62
C ALA A 170 -7.95 -11.70 -24.22
N ALA A 171 -7.91 -12.04 -22.93
CA ALA A 171 -8.58 -13.20 -22.35
C ALA A 171 -8.99 -12.92 -20.89
N GLY A 172 -10.05 -13.58 -20.41
CA GLY A 172 -10.51 -13.50 -19.02
C GLY A 172 -11.29 -12.22 -18.66
N ARG A 173 -11.84 -11.50 -19.66
CA ARG A 173 -12.59 -10.26 -19.44
C ARG A 173 -13.81 -10.46 -18.53
N GLU A 174 -14.55 -11.53 -18.77
CA GLU A 174 -15.74 -11.90 -18.00
C GLU A 174 -15.43 -12.16 -16.52
N ALA A 175 -14.20 -12.59 -16.21
CA ALA A 175 -13.75 -12.74 -14.83
C ALA A 175 -13.64 -11.40 -14.11
N VAL A 176 -13.05 -10.40 -14.78
CA VAL A 176 -12.92 -9.02 -14.27
C VAL A 176 -14.30 -8.40 -14.05
N GLU A 177 -15.19 -8.51 -15.04
CA GLU A 177 -16.55 -7.99 -14.93
C GLU A 177 -17.34 -8.66 -13.79
N ALA A 178 -17.22 -9.98 -13.63
CA ALA A 178 -17.87 -10.69 -12.53
C ALA A 178 -17.33 -10.26 -11.16
N ALA A 179 -16.02 -10.08 -11.05
CA ALA A 179 -15.34 -9.63 -9.84
C ALA A 179 -15.71 -8.20 -9.43
N LEU A 180 -15.87 -7.29 -10.40
CA LEU A 180 -16.32 -5.92 -10.15
C LEU A 180 -17.79 -5.89 -9.73
N ARG A 181 -18.65 -6.68 -10.41
CA ARG A 181 -20.06 -6.81 -10.03
C ARG A 181 -20.25 -7.40 -8.63
N SER A 182 -19.48 -8.42 -8.27
CA SER A 182 -19.60 -9.12 -6.98
C SER A 182 -19.18 -8.24 -5.79
N GLY A 183 -18.22 -7.34 -5.99
CA GLY A 183 -17.78 -6.39 -4.97
C GLY A 183 -18.80 -5.26 -4.67
N GLY A 184 -19.80 -5.09 -5.53
CA GLY A 184 -20.90 -4.15 -5.34
C GLY A 184 -20.55 -2.69 -5.67
N PRO A 185 -21.42 -1.74 -5.30
CA PRO A 185 -21.21 -0.32 -5.59
C PRO A 185 -19.85 0.15 -5.07
N GLY A 186 -19.08 0.82 -5.92
CA GLY A 186 -17.75 1.34 -5.58
C GLY A 186 -16.58 0.43 -5.90
N SER A 187 -16.78 -0.84 -6.24
CA SER A 187 -15.68 -1.75 -6.65
C SER A 187 -14.98 -1.33 -7.94
N GLU A 188 -15.67 -0.60 -8.79
CA GLU A 188 -15.15 0.01 -10.03
C GLU A 188 -14.43 1.34 -9.78
N ALA A 189 -14.41 1.85 -8.55
CA ALA A 189 -13.78 3.12 -8.27
C ALA A 189 -12.27 2.96 -8.01
N PHE A 190 -11.48 3.95 -8.44
CA PHE A 190 -10.07 4.02 -8.12
C PHE A 190 -9.88 4.30 -6.63
N ARG A 191 -8.99 3.53 -6.01
CA ARG A 191 -8.82 3.50 -4.55
C ARG A 191 -7.56 4.18 -4.07
N GLU A 192 -6.43 3.70 -4.56
CA GLU A 192 -5.13 3.95 -3.93
C GLU A 192 -4.06 4.13 -4.99
N PHE A 193 -3.28 5.18 -4.82
CA PHE A 193 -1.93 5.28 -5.34
C PHE A 193 -0.96 5.03 -4.19
N ALA A 194 -0.02 4.10 -4.36
CA ALA A 194 1.05 3.89 -3.41
C ALA A 194 2.41 3.79 -4.13
N LEU A 195 3.45 4.31 -3.48
CA LEU A 195 4.82 4.32 -3.99
C LEU A 195 5.76 3.76 -2.92
N GLY A 196 6.56 2.77 -3.30
CA GLY A 196 7.59 2.17 -2.47
C GLY A 196 8.91 2.96 -2.47
N PHE A 197 9.59 2.93 -1.33
CA PHE A 197 10.81 3.66 -1.00
C PHE A 197 11.86 2.77 -0.32
N ASN A 198 11.57 1.49 -0.08
CA ASN A 198 12.49 0.61 0.62
C ASN A 198 13.58 0.10 -0.32
N PRO A 199 14.85 0.51 -0.16
CA PRO A 199 15.94 0.09 -1.05
C PRO A 199 16.30 -1.39 -0.85
N GLU A 200 16.06 -1.96 0.33
CA GLU A 200 16.33 -3.38 0.64
C GLU A 200 15.30 -4.32 -0.02
N LEU A 201 14.18 -3.76 -0.50
CA LEU A 201 13.14 -4.49 -1.22
C LEU A 201 13.08 -4.10 -2.71
N ALA A 202 14.12 -3.44 -3.24
CA ALA A 202 14.19 -3.09 -4.65
C ALA A 202 14.08 -4.34 -5.53
N VAL A 203 13.36 -4.21 -6.65
CA VAL A 203 13.20 -5.31 -7.61
C VAL A 203 14.56 -5.60 -8.25
N PRO A 204 15.07 -6.84 -8.15
CA PRO A 204 16.34 -7.21 -8.76
C PRO A 204 16.31 -7.06 -10.28
N GLU A 205 17.42 -6.61 -10.87
CA GLU A 205 17.53 -6.46 -12.34
C GLU A 205 17.60 -7.81 -13.05
N ARG A 206 18.23 -8.80 -12.41
CA ARG A 206 18.30 -10.17 -12.89
C ARG A 206 17.21 -10.99 -12.19
N ASN A 207 16.34 -11.63 -12.97
CA ASN A 207 15.17 -12.38 -12.50
C ASN A 207 14.26 -11.52 -11.60
N PRO A 208 13.55 -10.53 -12.19
CA PRO A 208 12.74 -9.59 -11.42
C PRO A 208 11.64 -10.33 -10.67
N TRP A 209 11.59 -10.11 -9.36
CA TRP A 209 10.50 -10.52 -8.49
C TRP A 209 10.22 -9.39 -7.52
N ILE A 210 8.99 -9.30 -7.03
CA ILE A 210 8.56 -8.19 -6.18
C ILE A 210 8.56 -8.65 -4.72
N PRO A 211 9.47 -8.13 -3.88
CA PRO A 211 9.46 -8.43 -2.46
C PRO A 211 8.31 -7.70 -1.79
N TYR A 212 7.57 -8.43 -0.94
CA TYR A 212 6.67 -7.90 0.08
C TYR A 212 5.74 -6.74 -0.34
N TYR A 213 4.53 -7.08 -0.81
CA TYR A 213 3.40 -6.15 -1.08
C TYR A 213 3.76 -4.84 -1.85
N GLY A 214 4.86 -4.82 -2.60
CA GLY A 214 5.29 -3.69 -3.43
C GLY A 214 5.99 -2.55 -2.67
N TYR A 215 6.68 -2.83 -1.57
CA TYR A 215 7.29 -1.75 -0.75
C TYR A 215 8.68 -1.36 -1.25
N GLY A 216 9.19 -2.12 -2.22
CA GLY A 216 10.43 -1.86 -2.93
C GLY A 216 10.51 -0.46 -3.51
N SER A 217 11.69 0.12 -3.43
CA SER A 217 12.01 1.41 -4.02
C SER A 217 11.57 1.49 -5.49
N GLY A 218 10.70 2.46 -5.80
CA GLY A 218 10.20 2.72 -7.15
C GLY A 218 9.05 1.83 -7.62
N VAL A 219 8.62 0.86 -6.80
CA VAL A 219 7.43 0.05 -7.10
C VAL A 219 6.18 0.86 -6.82
N VAL A 220 5.27 0.90 -7.79
CA VAL A 220 3.96 1.55 -7.66
C VAL A 220 2.89 0.50 -7.46
N ARG A 221 1.93 0.77 -6.58
CA ARG A 221 0.70 -0.02 -6.44
C ARG A 221 -0.49 0.86 -6.79
N LEU A 222 -1.33 0.33 -7.68
CA LEU A 222 -2.61 0.93 -8.04
C LEU A 222 -3.71 -0.03 -7.63
N ALA A 223 -4.77 0.48 -7.03
CA ALA A 223 -5.86 -0.34 -6.51
C ALA A 223 -7.25 0.24 -6.82
N LEU A 224 -8.26 -0.63 -6.77
CA LEU A 224 -9.68 -0.32 -6.88
C LEU A 224 -10.46 -0.73 -5.61
N GLY A 225 -11.63 -0.13 -5.43
CA GLY A 225 -12.57 -0.39 -4.34
C GLY A 225 -12.51 0.61 -3.20
N ASP A 226 -12.89 0.16 -2.00
CA ASP A 226 -13.06 0.98 -0.81
C ASP A 226 -11.78 1.76 -0.43
N ASN A 227 -11.90 3.10 -0.39
CA ASN A 227 -10.81 4.01 -0.05
C ASN A 227 -11.02 4.76 1.29
N THR A 228 -12.03 4.36 2.08
CA THR A 228 -12.37 5.03 3.35
C THR A 228 -11.25 4.95 4.38
N GLU A 229 -10.47 3.86 4.39
CA GLU A 229 -9.33 3.69 5.29
C GLU A 229 -8.19 4.71 5.04
N LEU A 230 -8.14 5.25 3.81
CA LEU A 230 -7.19 6.26 3.34
C LEU A 230 -7.77 7.67 3.38
N GLY A 231 -8.99 7.82 3.90
CA GLY A 231 -9.69 9.11 3.99
C GLY A 231 -10.38 9.54 2.71
N GLY A 232 -10.69 8.62 1.78
CA GLY A 232 -11.57 8.87 0.64
C GLY A 232 -13.05 8.65 0.95
N ASN A 233 -13.92 8.88 -0.05
CA ASN A 233 -15.38 8.84 0.10
C ASN A 233 -16.05 7.61 -0.55
N VAL A 234 -15.26 6.70 -1.13
CA VAL A 234 -15.76 5.49 -1.78
C VAL A 234 -15.83 4.36 -0.77
N THR A 235 -17.04 3.90 -0.51
CA THR A 235 -17.31 2.62 0.13
C THR A 235 -17.52 1.55 -0.93
N SER A 236 -16.95 0.36 -0.75
CA SER A 236 -17.30 -0.82 -1.54
C SER A 236 -17.39 -2.06 -0.65
N GLY A 237 -18.03 -3.11 -1.15
CA GLY A 237 -17.86 -4.44 -0.58
C GLY A 237 -16.42 -4.93 -0.71
N ARG A 238 -16.17 -6.13 -0.17
CA ARG A 238 -14.95 -6.89 -0.47
C ARG A 238 -15.18 -7.76 -1.71
N PRO A 239 -14.15 -8.02 -2.53
CA PRO A 239 -12.72 -7.76 -2.34
C PRO A 239 -12.20 -6.42 -2.93
N ARG A 240 -10.94 -6.09 -2.59
CA ARG A 240 -10.17 -4.98 -3.18
C ARG A 240 -9.19 -5.52 -4.19
N TRP A 241 -9.12 -4.89 -5.34
CA TRP A 241 -8.27 -5.30 -6.45
C TRP A 241 -7.05 -4.40 -6.52
N TRP A 242 -5.85 -4.97 -6.59
CA TRP A 242 -4.61 -4.21 -6.68
C TRP A 242 -3.57 -5.00 -7.46
N ASP A 243 -2.66 -4.28 -8.10
CA ASP A 243 -1.51 -4.87 -8.77
C ASP A 243 -0.27 -4.00 -8.56
N LEU A 244 0.90 -4.57 -8.87
CA LEU A 244 2.21 -3.97 -8.66
C LEU A 244 2.88 -3.67 -9.98
N PHE A 245 3.34 -2.44 -10.12
CA PHE A 245 3.94 -1.91 -11.33
C PHE A 245 5.39 -1.56 -11.05
N VAL A 246 6.30 -2.26 -11.71
CA VAL A 246 7.75 -2.21 -11.43
C VAL A 246 8.53 -1.34 -12.41
N ASP A 247 7.90 -0.85 -13.47
CA ASP A 247 8.52 -0.12 -14.58
C ASP A 247 7.83 1.23 -14.84
N THR A 248 7.18 1.79 -13.81
CA THR A 248 6.44 3.04 -13.94
C THR A 248 7.34 4.25 -14.13
N THR A 249 6.83 5.24 -14.87
CA THR A 249 7.30 6.62 -14.78
C THR A 249 6.21 7.45 -14.12
N VAL A 250 6.54 8.07 -12.98
CA VAL A 250 5.63 8.91 -12.20
C VAL A 250 6.14 10.34 -12.23
N SER A 251 5.27 11.28 -12.56
CA SER A 251 5.61 12.70 -12.65
C SER A 251 4.51 13.57 -12.04
N VAL A 252 4.88 14.76 -11.58
CA VAL A 252 3.95 15.82 -11.17
C VAL A 252 4.37 17.11 -11.87
N GLY A 253 3.55 17.57 -12.82
CA GLY A 253 3.98 18.58 -13.79
C GLY A 253 5.29 18.15 -14.49
N ASP A 254 6.29 19.02 -14.49
CA ASP A 254 7.61 18.73 -15.08
C ASP A 254 8.55 17.95 -14.14
N THR A 255 8.15 17.75 -12.88
CA THR A 255 8.97 17.01 -11.91
C THR A 255 8.74 15.52 -12.06
N VAL A 256 9.77 14.79 -12.49
CA VAL A 256 9.77 13.32 -12.44
C VAL A 256 10.11 12.86 -11.02
N LEU A 257 9.35 11.90 -10.50
CA LEU A 257 9.52 11.28 -9.19
C LEU A 257 10.02 9.83 -9.29
N VAL A 258 9.56 9.11 -10.31
CA VAL A 258 9.99 7.76 -10.66
C VAL A 258 10.24 7.73 -12.16
N ARG A 259 11.33 7.11 -12.60
CA ARG A 259 11.66 6.88 -14.00
C ARG A 259 11.92 5.40 -14.21
N SER A 260 11.08 4.75 -15.02
CA SER A 260 11.20 3.33 -15.35
C SER A 260 11.41 2.43 -14.12
N GLY A 261 10.63 2.64 -13.07
CA GLY A 261 10.70 1.85 -11.83
C GLY A 261 11.79 2.27 -10.84
N LYS A 262 12.54 3.35 -11.11
CA LYS A 262 13.59 3.85 -10.23
C LYS A 262 13.21 5.23 -9.69
N LEU A 263 13.28 5.44 -8.37
CA LEU A 263 13.09 6.76 -7.77
C LEU A 263 14.13 7.75 -8.31
N THR A 264 13.70 8.96 -8.64
CA THR A 264 14.57 10.01 -9.16
C THR A 264 14.95 11.01 -8.07
N GLY A 265 16.27 11.16 -7.84
CA GLY A 265 16.85 12.05 -6.84
C GLY A 265 16.86 11.48 -5.41
N PRO A 266 17.73 11.99 -4.52
CA PRO A 266 17.74 11.66 -3.11
C PRO A 266 16.58 12.29 -2.31
#